data_AF-A0A657PKB2-F1
#
_entry.id   AF-A0A657PKB2-F1
#
_cell.length_a   1.000
_cell.length_b   1.000
_cell.length_c   1.000
_cell.angle_alpha   90.00
_cell.angle_beta   90.00
_cell.angle_gamma   90.00
#
_symmetry.space_group_name_H-M   'P 1'
#
loop_
_entity.id
_entity.type
_entity.pdbx_description
1 polymer ?
#
loop_
_entity_poly.entity_id
_entity_poly.type
_entity_poly.pdbx_seq_one_letter_code
_entity_poly.pdbx_strand_id
1 'polypeptide(L)'
;MNRRFLTIADLGNLYERLVQQGLPGEKRILVEGDSWASYPLPSTGNLAYYVHTPHHSSVTLNLARVGDELAEMAKPPQRDLFQRLIHEERWGFAWDLIFLVAGGNDLIGWILGRCVSRPGSPTEEPEAHPLTAMESEAKAVSPR
;
A
#
# COMPACT_ATOMS: atom_id res chain seq x y z
N MET A 1 -7.64 -18.68 16.89
CA MET A 1 -6.62 -18.45 15.85
C MET A 1 -5.71 -17.33 16.31
N ASN A 2 -4.40 -17.50 16.20
CA ASN A 2 -3.45 -16.50 16.66
C ASN A 2 -2.99 -15.66 15.46
N ARG A 3 -3.09 -14.33 15.57
CA ARG A 3 -2.66 -13.42 14.51
C ARG A 3 -1.73 -12.38 15.10
N ARG A 4 -0.57 -12.20 14.48
CA ARG A 4 0.42 -11.19 14.89
C ARG A 4 0.46 -10.10 13.85
N PHE A 5 0.36 -8.87 14.32
CA PHE A 5 0.46 -7.68 13.47
C PHE A 5 1.74 -6.95 13.84
N LEU A 6 2.64 -6.82 12.86
CA LEU A 6 3.91 -6.12 12.97
C LEU A 6 3.85 -4.87 12.08
N THR A 7 4.52 -3.82 12.50
CA THR A 7 4.58 -2.55 11.77
C THR A 7 6.02 -2.19 11.42
N ILE A 8 6.23 -1.10 10.68
CA ILE A 8 7.56 -0.52 10.44
C ILE A 8 8.35 -0.31 11.75
N ALA A 9 7.70 0.06 12.84
CA ALA A 9 8.36 0.27 14.13
C ALA A 9 8.99 -1.03 14.68
N ASP A 10 8.51 -2.19 14.26
CA ASP A 10 9.02 -3.50 14.66
C ASP A 10 10.19 -3.99 13.79
N LEU A 11 10.55 -3.26 12.73
CA LEU A 11 11.55 -3.70 11.74
C LEU A 11 12.94 -3.97 12.34
N GLY A 12 13.36 -3.16 13.33
CA GLY A 12 14.66 -3.31 13.98
C GLY A 12 14.86 -4.69 14.63
N ASN A 13 13.76 -5.32 15.07
CA ASN A 13 13.75 -6.64 15.70
C ASN A 13 13.10 -7.71 14.81
N LEU A 14 12.85 -7.42 13.52
CA LEU A 14 12.09 -8.30 12.63
C LEU A 14 12.79 -9.65 12.44
N TYR A 15 14.12 -9.65 12.30
CA TYR A 15 14.91 -10.87 12.18
C TYR A 15 14.78 -11.75 13.43
N GLU A 16 14.89 -11.19 14.63
CA GLU A 16 14.71 -11.94 15.88
C GLU A 16 13.26 -12.46 16.02
N ARG A 17 12.27 -11.65 15.68
CA ARG A 17 10.85 -12.00 15.79
C ARG A 17 10.37 -13.02 14.76
N LEU A 18 10.92 -13.01 13.55
CA LEU A 18 10.49 -13.91 12.47
C LEU A 18 11.40 -15.14 12.30
N VAL A 19 12.72 -15.00 12.50
CA VAL A 19 13.70 -16.08 12.28
C VAL A 19 13.99 -16.85 13.56
N GLN A 20 14.35 -16.17 14.66
CA GLN A 20 14.70 -16.87 15.91
C GLN A 20 13.49 -17.45 16.63
N GLN A 21 12.37 -16.72 16.65
CA GLN A 21 11.16 -17.23 17.28
C GLN A 21 10.45 -18.30 16.45
N GLY A 22 10.88 -18.54 15.21
CA GLY A 22 10.48 -19.65 14.34
C GLY A 22 8.98 -19.93 14.37
N LEU A 23 8.25 -19.48 13.35
CA LEU A 23 6.81 -19.76 13.24
C LEU A 23 6.56 -20.82 12.15
N PRO A 24 6.91 -22.10 12.38
CA PRO A 24 6.62 -23.17 11.44
C PRO A 24 5.10 -23.33 11.32
N GLY A 25 4.58 -23.17 10.10
CA GLY A 25 3.16 -23.33 9.77
C GLY A 25 2.33 -22.05 9.75
N GLU A 26 2.91 -20.88 10.04
CA GLU A 26 2.20 -19.60 9.95
C GLU A 26 2.31 -18.97 8.56
N LYS A 27 1.21 -18.37 8.09
CA LYS A 27 1.16 -17.62 6.83
C LYS A 27 1.76 -16.24 6.99
N ARG A 28 2.71 -15.88 6.12
CA ARG A 28 3.39 -14.58 6.15
C ARG A 28 2.78 -13.65 5.12
N ILE A 29 2.28 -12.52 5.58
CA ILE A 29 1.63 -11.51 4.75
C ILE A 29 2.47 -10.23 4.84
N LEU A 30 2.97 -9.77 3.71
CA LEU A 30 3.57 -8.45 3.57
C LEU A 30 2.51 -7.49 3.07
N VAL A 31 2.37 -6.34 3.71
CA VAL A 31 1.44 -5.28 3.29
C VAL A 31 2.24 -4.02 3.01
N GLU A 32 2.03 -3.45 1.83
CA GLU A 32 2.53 -2.13 1.43
C GLU A 32 1.31 -1.28 1.07
N GLY A 33 1.29 0.00 1.46
CA GLY A 33 0.22 0.86 1.01
C GLY A 33 0.06 2.17 1.75
N ASP A 34 -1.15 2.71 1.67
CA ASP A 34 -1.47 4.05 2.15
C ASP A 34 -2.29 4.06 3.47
N SER A 35 -3.08 5.11 3.68
CA SER A 35 -4.00 5.24 4.79
C SER A 35 -5.04 4.11 4.86
N TRP A 36 -5.46 3.51 3.74
CA TRP A 36 -6.43 2.41 3.75
C TRP A 36 -5.85 1.11 4.33
N ALA A 37 -4.54 0.91 4.18
CA ALA A 37 -3.83 -0.23 4.75
C ALA A 37 -3.29 0.03 6.17
N SER A 38 -3.06 1.29 6.54
CA SER A 38 -2.48 1.65 7.86
C SER A 38 -3.52 2.11 8.89
N TYR A 39 -4.54 2.86 8.48
CA TYR A 39 -5.47 3.54 9.38
C TYR A 39 -6.52 2.57 9.95
N PRO A 40 -6.64 2.43 11.29
CA PRO A 40 -7.73 1.67 11.87
C PRO A 40 -9.03 2.46 11.71
N LEU A 41 -9.87 2.07 10.75
CA LEU A 41 -11.22 2.61 10.64
C LEU A 41 -12.00 2.28 11.91
N PRO A 42 -12.77 3.24 12.47
CA PRO A 42 -13.61 2.98 13.62
C PRO A 42 -14.50 1.77 13.36
N SER A 43 -14.56 0.83 14.31
CA SER A 43 -15.30 -0.45 14.25
C SER A 43 -14.82 -1.54 13.28
N THR A 44 -13.91 -1.25 12.34
CA THR A 44 -13.55 -2.18 11.25
C THR A 44 -12.04 -2.46 11.14
N GLY A 45 -11.16 -1.60 11.67
CA GLY A 45 -9.71 -1.77 11.52
C GLY A 45 -9.22 -1.31 10.15
N ASN A 46 -8.07 -1.81 9.68
CA ASN A 46 -7.53 -1.47 8.36
C ASN A 46 -7.79 -2.61 7.33
N LEU A 47 -7.66 -2.35 6.04
CA LEU A 47 -7.87 -3.37 5.00
C LEU A 47 -6.97 -4.61 5.19
N ALA A 48 -5.75 -4.40 5.68
CA ALA A 48 -4.84 -5.49 6.02
C ALA A 48 -5.44 -6.42 7.09
N TYR A 49 -6.20 -5.90 8.04
CA TYR A 49 -6.90 -6.68 9.07
C TYR A 49 -7.98 -7.61 8.48
N TYR A 50 -8.52 -7.31 7.32
CA TYR A 50 -9.54 -8.14 6.66
C TYR A 50 -8.97 -9.29 5.82
N VAL A 51 -7.66 -9.33 5.61
CA VAL A 51 -7.03 -10.48 4.97
C VAL A 51 -7.19 -11.69 5.90
N HIS A 52 -8.13 -12.57 5.53
CA HIS A 52 -8.46 -13.77 6.29
C HIS A 52 -7.61 -14.94 5.80
N THR A 53 -6.96 -15.64 6.73
CA THR A 53 -6.22 -16.89 6.46
C THR A 53 -6.96 -18.03 7.16
N PRO A 54 -7.99 -18.62 6.55
CA PRO A 54 -8.74 -19.70 7.17
C PRO A 54 -7.81 -20.88 7.47
N HIS A 55 -7.99 -21.47 8.65
CA HIS A 55 -7.24 -22.63 9.16
C HIS A 55 -5.75 -22.42 9.48
N HIS A 56 -5.22 -21.19 9.36
CA HIS A 56 -3.81 -20.91 9.64
C HIS A 56 -3.63 -19.72 10.58
N SER A 57 -2.63 -19.81 11.46
CA SER A 57 -2.08 -18.63 12.12
C SER A 57 -1.34 -17.78 11.08
N SER A 58 -1.35 -16.46 11.25
CA SER A 58 -0.69 -15.56 10.29
C SER A 58 0.06 -14.42 10.97
N VAL A 59 1.15 -14.03 10.33
CA VAL A 59 1.92 -12.83 10.65
C VAL A 59 1.77 -11.84 9.53
N THR A 60 1.26 -10.66 9.86
CA THR A 60 1.15 -9.55 8.92
C THR A 60 2.21 -8.52 9.25
N LEU A 61 3.16 -8.28 8.33
CA LEU A 61 4.06 -7.13 8.37
C LEU A 61 3.46 -6.01 7.54
N ASN A 62 3.09 -4.92 8.18
CA ASN A 62 2.49 -3.76 7.53
C ASN A 62 3.48 -2.60 7.41
N LEU A 63 3.80 -2.27 6.18
CA LEU A 63 4.67 -1.16 5.77
C LEU A 63 3.88 0.09 5.38
N ALA A 64 2.54 0.02 5.40
CA ALA A 64 1.71 1.12 4.93
C ALA A 64 1.89 2.40 5.75
N ARG A 65 1.92 3.56 5.08
CA ARG A 65 2.00 4.87 5.72
C ARG A 65 0.89 5.77 5.21
N VAL A 66 0.35 6.57 6.12
CA VAL A 66 -0.76 7.47 5.83
C VAL A 66 -0.32 8.52 4.79
N GLY A 67 -1.09 8.62 3.70
CA GLY A 67 -0.88 9.63 2.66
C GLY A 67 0.10 9.24 1.56
N ASP A 68 0.64 8.01 1.57
CA ASP A 68 1.53 7.56 0.50
C ASP A 68 0.78 7.47 -0.84
N GLU A 69 1.41 8.02 -1.88
CA GLU A 69 1.03 7.81 -3.29
C GLU A 69 1.83 6.62 -3.84
N LEU A 70 1.31 5.93 -4.84
CA LEU A 70 2.03 4.87 -5.55
C LEU A 70 3.37 5.36 -6.09
N ALA A 71 3.39 6.59 -6.61
CA ALA A 71 4.60 7.24 -7.09
C ALA A 71 5.65 7.41 -5.98
N GLU A 72 5.23 7.66 -4.73
CA GLU A 72 6.12 7.81 -3.58
C GLU A 72 6.58 6.46 -3.03
N MET A 73 5.71 5.45 -3.01
CA MET A 73 6.08 4.07 -2.65
C MET A 73 7.15 3.49 -3.60
N ALA A 74 7.14 3.91 -4.86
CA ALA A 74 8.13 3.52 -5.86
C ALA A 74 9.49 4.23 -5.71
N LYS A 75 9.63 5.19 -4.78
CA LYS A 75 10.87 5.94 -4.53
C LYS A 75 11.60 5.43 -3.28
N PRO A 76 12.94 5.64 -3.21
CA PRO A 76 13.66 5.49 -1.95
C PRO A 76 13.14 6.46 -0.88
N PRO A 77 13.14 6.08 0.40
CA PRO A 77 13.70 4.84 0.97
C PRO A 77 12.73 3.64 0.95
N GLN A 78 11.47 3.84 0.60
CA GLN A 78 10.39 2.86 0.76
C GLN A 78 10.52 1.69 -0.21
N ARG A 79 10.77 1.98 -1.48
CA ARG A 79 11.09 0.95 -2.49
C ARG A 79 12.26 0.07 -2.05
N ASP A 80 13.31 0.68 -1.51
CA ASP A 80 14.51 -0.05 -1.14
C ASP A 80 14.22 -0.99 0.03
N LEU A 81 13.49 -0.53 1.06
CA LEU A 81 13.03 -1.38 2.16
C LEU A 81 12.17 -2.56 1.65
N PHE A 82 11.21 -2.28 0.76
CA PHE A 82 10.34 -3.30 0.18
C PHE A 82 11.15 -4.33 -0.63
N GLN A 83 12.12 -3.88 -1.43
CA GLN A 83 13.03 -4.76 -2.16
C GLN A 83 13.86 -5.62 -1.22
N ARG A 84 14.39 -5.06 -0.13
CA ARG A 84 15.15 -5.83 0.88
C ARG A 84 14.32 -6.96 1.49
N LEU A 85 13.06 -6.66 1.82
CA LEU A 85 12.14 -7.63 2.41
C LEU A 85 11.70 -8.73 1.46
N ILE A 86 11.87 -8.58 0.15
CA ILE A 86 11.53 -9.61 -0.84
C ILE A 86 12.77 -10.39 -1.30
N HIS A 87 13.91 -9.70 -1.53
CA HIS A 87 15.04 -10.27 -2.25
C HIS A 87 16.27 -10.60 -1.40
N GLU A 88 16.49 -9.97 -0.24
CA GLU A 88 17.72 -10.22 0.51
C GLU A 88 17.68 -11.57 1.24
N GLU A 89 18.71 -12.41 1.15
CA GLU A 89 18.71 -13.72 1.85
C GLU A 89 18.52 -13.62 3.39
N ARG A 90 18.87 -12.46 3.98
CA ARG A 90 18.77 -12.24 5.43
C ARG A 90 17.38 -11.76 5.89
N TRP A 91 16.62 -11.08 5.02
CA TRP A 91 15.36 -10.40 5.36
C TRP A 91 14.19 -10.73 4.41
N GLY A 92 14.54 -11.33 3.27
CA GLY A 92 13.68 -11.91 2.25
C GLY A 92 13.02 -13.15 2.80
N PHE A 93 11.87 -12.96 3.41
CA PHE A 93 11.04 -14.08 3.81
C PHE A 93 10.34 -14.65 2.58
N ALA A 94 10.11 -15.96 2.55
CA ALA A 94 9.11 -16.54 1.67
C ALA A 94 7.73 -16.06 2.14
N TRP A 95 7.28 -14.93 1.59
CA TRP A 95 5.95 -14.39 1.82
C TRP A 95 4.91 -15.28 1.14
N ASP A 96 3.87 -15.65 1.86
CA ASP A 96 2.73 -16.37 1.29
C ASP A 96 1.80 -15.42 0.53
N LEU A 97 1.78 -14.14 0.91
CA LEU A 97 0.97 -13.11 0.29
C LEU A 97 1.68 -11.76 0.37
N ILE A 98 1.66 -11.02 -0.74
CA ILE A 98 2.00 -9.61 -0.80
C ILE A 98 0.71 -8.86 -1.11
N PHE A 99 0.32 -7.94 -0.24
CA PHE A 99 -0.88 -7.14 -0.35
C PHE A 99 -0.47 -5.67 -0.59
N LEU A 100 -0.82 -5.15 -1.77
CA LEU A 100 -0.49 -3.79 -2.19
C LEU A 100 -1.76 -2.95 -2.22
N VAL A 101 -1.77 -1.83 -1.51
CA VAL A 101 -2.89 -0.89 -1.46
C VAL A 101 -2.42 0.50 -1.86
N ALA A 102 -2.77 0.95 -3.05
CA ALA A 102 -2.21 2.17 -3.64
C ALA A 102 -3.17 2.85 -4.62
N GLY A 103 -2.84 4.06 -5.05
CA GLY A 103 -3.51 4.77 -6.16
C GLY A 103 -4.61 5.74 -5.76
N GLY A 104 -5.17 5.61 -4.55
CA GLY A 104 -6.20 6.52 -4.06
C GLY A 104 -5.68 7.95 -3.90
N ASN A 105 -4.50 8.10 -3.28
CA ASN A 105 -3.87 9.41 -3.11
C ASN A 105 -3.35 9.98 -4.42
N ASP A 106 -2.84 9.15 -5.34
CA ASP A 106 -2.36 9.59 -6.66
C ASP A 106 -3.47 10.27 -7.47
N LEU A 107 -4.68 9.71 -7.43
CA LEU A 107 -5.86 10.28 -8.08
C LEU A 107 -6.24 11.64 -7.49
N ILE A 108 -6.33 11.72 -6.16
CA ILE A 108 -6.69 12.96 -5.46
C ILE A 108 -5.61 14.03 -5.66
N GLY A 109 -4.34 13.65 -5.56
CA GLY A 109 -3.18 14.52 -5.80
C GLY A 109 -3.21 15.09 -7.22
N TRP A 110 -3.47 14.27 -8.24
CA TRP A 110 -3.60 14.73 -9.62
C TRP A 110 -4.78 15.69 -9.81
N ILE A 111 -5.96 15.37 -9.28
CA ILE A 111 -7.16 16.23 -9.40
C ILE A 111 -6.91 17.59 -8.73
N LEU A 112 -6.43 17.59 -7.49
CA LEU A 112 -6.14 18.82 -6.76
C LEU A 112 -5.04 19.64 -7.44
N GLY A 113 -3.98 18.98 -7.92
CA GLY A 113 -2.92 19.61 -8.69
C GLY A 113 -3.43 20.31 -9.95
N ARG A 114 -4.36 19.68 -10.68
CA ARG A 114 -5.03 20.29 -11.84
C ARG A 114 -5.90 21.48 -11.44
N CYS A 115 -6.68 21.38 -10.36
CA CYS A 115 -7.51 22.47 -9.87
C CYS A 115 -6.69 23.69 -9.41
N VAL A 116 -5.54 23.47 -8.78
CA VAL A 116 -4.65 24.56 -8.33
C VAL A 116 -3.87 25.17 -9.49
N SER A 117 -3.41 24.35 -10.44
CA SER A 117 -2.65 24.82 -11.60
C SER A 117 -3.52 25.47 -12.68
N ARG A 118 -4.81 25.12 -12.69
CA ARG A 118 -5.86 25.70 -13.54
C ARG A 118 -7.10 25.94 -12.69
N PRO A 119 -7.08 26.97 -11.82
CA PRO A 119 -8.29 27.36 -11.10
C PRO A 119 -9.32 27.73 -12.16
N GLY A 120 -10.37 26.92 -12.28
CA GLY A 120 -11.38 27.11 -13.31
C GLY A 120 -12.03 28.48 -13.14
N SER A 121 -12.07 29.27 -14.20
CA SER A 121 -13.17 30.21 -14.36
C SER A 121 -14.46 29.40 -14.55
N PRO A 122 -15.59 29.83 -13.97
CA PRO A 122 -16.86 29.11 -14.10
C PRO A 122 -17.14 28.86 -15.58
N THR A 123 -17.26 27.58 -15.94
CA THR A 123 -17.47 27.14 -17.33
C THR A 123 -18.81 26.42 -17.37
N GLU A 124 -19.68 26.77 -18.32
CA GLU A 124 -21.01 26.15 -18.49
C GLU A 124 -20.94 24.80 -19.23
N GLU A 125 -19.74 24.38 -19.67
CA GLU A 125 -19.54 23.16 -20.44
C GLU A 125 -19.05 21.99 -19.54
N PRO A 126 -19.87 20.95 -19.34
CA PRO A 126 -19.57 19.84 -18.42
C PRO A 126 -18.37 18.97 -18.85
N GLU A 127 -17.94 19.03 -20.12
CA GLU A 127 -16.81 18.24 -20.62
C GLU A 127 -15.44 18.75 -20.16
N ALA A 128 -15.36 20.01 -19.70
CA ALA A 128 -14.14 20.60 -19.15
C ALA A 128 -13.82 20.12 -17.72
N HIS A 129 -14.62 19.22 -17.15
CA HIS A 129 -14.34 18.64 -15.85
C HIS A 129 -13.02 17.83 -15.86
N PRO A 130 -12.20 17.93 -14.80
CA PRO A 130 -10.92 17.23 -14.74
C PRO A 130 -11.05 15.70 -14.83
N LEU A 131 -12.22 15.14 -14.49
CA LEU A 131 -12.51 13.71 -14.57
C LEU A 131 -12.61 13.21 -16.02
N THR A 132 -13.20 13.98 -16.95
CA THR A 132 -13.28 13.64 -18.38
C THR A 132 -11.91 13.75 -19.08
N ALA A 133 -11.06 14.67 -18.65
CA ALA A 133 -9.69 14.78 -19.15
C ALA A 133 -8.83 13.56 -18.77
N MET A 134 -9.06 12.97 -17.59
CA MET A 134 -8.32 11.80 -17.13
C MET A 134 -8.64 10.53 -17.95
N GLU A 135 -9.91 10.34 -18.34
CA GLU A 135 -10.33 9.21 -19.19
C GLU A 135 -9.73 9.28 -20.59
N SER A 136 -9.55 10.49 -21.13
CA SER A 136 -8.93 10.70 -22.45
C SER A 136 -7.41 10.51 -22.42
N GLU A 137 -6.72 10.97 -21.36
CA GLU A 137 -5.29 10.72 -21.16
C GLU A 137 -5.00 9.22 -20.90
N ALA A 138 -5.83 8.53 -20.11
CA ALA A 138 -5.70 7.09 -19.86
C ALA A 138 -5.87 6.25 -21.14
N LYS A 139 -6.78 6.66 -22.05
CA LYS A 139 -6.93 6.04 -23.37
C LYS A 139 -5.75 6.29 -24.30
N ALA A 140 -5.03 7.40 -24.15
CA ALA A 140 -3.86 7.73 -24.97
C ALA A 140 -2.59 6.96 -24.56
N VAL A 141 -2.50 6.50 -23.30
CA VAL A 141 -1.32 5.81 -22.75
C VAL A 141 -1.40 4.28 -22.88
N SER A 142 -2.46 3.72 -23.46
CA SER A 142 -2.56 2.29 -23.78
C SER A 142 -2.13 2.03 -25.24
N PRO A 143 -0.86 1.67 -25.52
CA PRO A 143 -0.51 1.05 -26.78
C PRO A 143 -0.98 -0.41 -26.76
N ARG A 144 -1.44 -0.86 -27.93
CA ARG A 144 -1.70 -2.26 -28.27
C ARG A 144 -0.46 -3.13 -28.09
#